data_AF-A0A950FCV9-F1
#
_entry.id   AF-A0A950FCV9-F1
#
_cell.length_a   1.000
_cell.length_b   1.000
_cell.length_c   1.000
_cell.angle_alpha   90.00
_cell.angle_beta   90.00
_cell.angle_gamma   90.00
#
_symmetry.space_group_name_H-M   'P 1'
#
loop_
_entity.id
_entity.type
_entity.pdbx_description
1 polymer ?
#
loop_
_entity_poly.entity_id
_entity_poly.type
_entity_poly.pdbx_seq_one_letter_code
_entity_poly.pdbx_strand_id
1 'polypeptide(L)'
;MKVSSRLFWNVLSVLVLLHLSASALSAEKFEIPPTLPAQTLVPASLLSGDGFRVRQQVPTDGLMAHFTIQSDVGTFQANSIEMLRIRVGEIPAIMELDKTSKSKVFAQSVARNAVRPVQAAGQMVMHPVDTVTGLPSGVGRFFGRVGLAGQKLKQAATEPEEAPASEKAGQFATTAGQATRNVFGYEEERRHLAKQLHVDPYTTNPVLSKQLDDFALTAFRAHVGVTTTIGVLVPGSMAITATRVVSTWVWDTPKADLIVQNQKTLQQLLVPDRVIKAFMGNPVFPLSVQTEFVANLKRLSGIPGIGEAVTLASTA
;
A
#
# COMPACT_ATOMS: atom_id res chain seq x y z
N MET A 1 -59.73 27.22 68.51
CA MET A 1 -58.98 27.52 67.26
C MET A 1 -58.11 26.33 66.89
N LYS A 2 -58.48 25.58 65.85
CA LYS A 2 -57.69 24.49 65.26
C LYS A 2 -57.79 24.66 63.75
N VAL A 3 -56.71 25.08 63.10
CA VAL A 3 -56.64 25.20 61.63
C VAL A 3 -55.46 24.38 61.12
N SER A 4 -55.85 23.26 60.52
CA SER A 4 -55.27 22.50 59.41
C SER A 4 -53.75 22.28 59.32
N SER A 5 -53.35 21.10 59.78
CA SER A 5 -52.18 20.33 59.30
C SER A 5 -52.46 19.69 57.92
N ARG A 6 -52.61 20.52 56.87
CA ARG A 6 -52.83 20.02 55.49
C ARG A 6 -52.00 20.70 54.40
N LEU A 7 -51.07 21.58 54.75
CA LEU A 7 -50.28 22.33 53.75
C LEU A 7 -48.80 21.93 53.62
N PHE A 8 -48.34 20.92 54.36
CA PHE A 8 -46.95 20.45 54.26
C PHE A 8 -46.75 19.18 53.42
N TRP A 9 -47.83 18.56 52.92
CA TRP A 9 -47.72 17.31 52.16
C TRP A 9 -47.87 17.45 50.63
N ASN A 10 -48.08 18.67 50.11
CA ASN A 10 -48.30 18.85 48.67
C ASN A 10 -47.09 19.41 47.90
N VAL A 11 -45.98 19.76 48.56
CA VAL A 11 -44.75 20.21 47.86
C VAL A 11 -43.73 19.08 47.69
N LEU A 12 -43.85 17.99 48.46
CA LEU A 12 -42.94 16.84 48.34
C LEU A 12 -43.34 15.84 47.23
N SER A 13 -44.52 16.00 46.63
CA SER A 13 -45.01 15.07 45.59
C SER A 13 -44.64 15.48 44.16
N VAL A 14 -44.18 16.72 43.93
CA VAL A 14 -43.82 17.19 42.58
C VAL A 14 -42.32 16.99 42.29
N LEU A 15 -41.47 16.83 43.31
CA LEU A 15 -40.02 16.63 43.11
C LEU A 15 -39.59 15.16 42.98
N VAL A 16 -40.49 14.20 43.25
CA VAL A 16 -40.24 12.76 43.05
C VAL A 16 -40.57 12.31 41.61
N LEU A 17 -41.38 13.07 40.88
CA LEU A 17 -41.78 12.76 39.50
C LEU A 17 -40.80 13.29 38.42
N LEU A 18 -39.72 13.97 38.81
CA LEU A 18 -38.72 14.52 37.89
C LEU A 18 -37.38 13.78 37.92
N HIS A 19 -37.35 12.53 38.39
CA HIS A 19 -36.13 11.70 38.46
C HIS A 19 -36.20 10.38 37.70
N LEU A 20 -37.22 10.15 36.88
CA LEU A 20 -37.40 8.85 36.20
C LEU A 20 -37.63 8.96 34.68
N SER A 21 -36.86 9.82 34.01
CA SER A 21 -36.69 9.76 32.55
C SER A 21 -35.24 9.93 32.14
N ALA A 22 -34.30 9.41 32.93
CA ALA A 22 -33.08 8.90 32.33
C ALA A 22 -33.45 7.55 31.73
N SER A 23 -34.09 7.56 30.56
CA SER A 23 -33.98 6.42 29.67
C SER A 23 -32.49 6.26 29.43
N ALA A 24 -31.86 5.40 30.22
CA ALA A 24 -30.67 4.73 29.77
C ALA A 24 -31.03 4.22 28.38
N LEU A 25 -30.47 4.82 27.34
CA LEU A 25 -30.16 4.05 26.16
C LEU A 25 -29.35 2.89 26.73
N SER A 26 -30.02 1.77 27.02
CA SER A 26 -29.32 0.50 27.06
C SER A 26 -28.67 0.47 25.70
N ALA A 27 -27.34 0.61 25.69
CA ALA A 27 -26.56 0.23 24.55
C ALA A 27 -27.11 -1.15 24.19
N GLU A 28 -27.82 -1.25 23.07
CA GLU A 28 -28.24 -2.55 22.58
C GLU A 28 -26.99 -3.42 22.62
N LYS A 29 -27.11 -4.64 23.14
CA LYS A 29 -26.03 -5.61 23.07
C LYS A 29 -25.73 -5.76 21.59
N PHE A 30 -24.71 -5.04 21.10
CA PHE A 30 -24.27 -5.16 19.72
C PHE A 30 -24.05 -6.65 19.46
N GLU A 31 -24.61 -7.13 18.35
CA GLU A 31 -24.38 -8.50 17.93
C GLU A 31 -22.88 -8.74 17.85
N ILE A 32 -22.38 -9.77 18.55
CA ILE A 32 -20.96 -10.13 18.50
C ILE A 32 -20.77 -10.93 17.22
N PRO A 33 -19.95 -10.46 16.27
CA PRO A 33 -19.72 -11.19 15.03
C PRO A 33 -19.18 -12.61 15.32
N PRO A 34 -19.66 -13.62 14.58
CA PRO A 34 -19.25 -14.99 14.84
C PRO A 34 -17.79 -15.22 14.42
N THR A 35 -17.17 -16.22 15.04
CA THR A 35 -15.95 -16.83 14.53
C THR A 35 -16.33 -18.07 13.74
N LEU A 36 -15.85 -18.16 12.50
CA LEU A 36 -16.23 -19.22 11.57
C LEU A 36 -15.06 -20.20 11.33
N PRO A 37 -15.32 -21.50 11.12
CA PRO A 37 -14.26 -22.44 10.75
C PRO A 37 -13.72 -22.13 9.35
N ALA A 38 -12.40 -22.00 9.20
CA ALA A 38 -11.74 -21.61 7.95
C ALA A 38 -12.11 -22.53 6.78
N GLN A 39 -12.31 -23.82 7.05
CA GLN A 39 -12.68 -24.84 6.05
C GLN A 39 -14.05 -24.58 5.40
N THR A 40 -14.91 -23.82 6.08
CA THR A 40 -16.23 -23.44 5.55
C THR A 40 -16.17 -22.21 4.65
N LEU A 41 -15.09 -21.43 4.74
CA LEU A 41 -14.94 -20.16 4.02
C LEU A 41 -14.09 -20.30 2.75
N VAL A 42 -13.06 -21.16 2.77
CA VAL A 42 -12.07 -21.23 1.69
C VAL A 42 -11.66 -22.68 1.37
N PRO A 43 -11.24 -22.96 0.12
CA PRO A 43 -10.77 -24.29 -0.26
C PRO A 43 -9.51 -24.71 0.49
N ALA A 44 -9.27 -26.02 0.57
CA ALA A 44 -8.13 -26.60 1.29
C ALA A 44 -6.76 -26.05 0.85
N SER A 45 -6.60 -25.69 -0.43
CA SER A 45 -5.38 -25.10 -0.99
C SER A 45 -5.03 -23.74 -0.38
N LEU A 46 -5.98 -23.02 0.22
CA LEU A 46 -5.74 -21.78 0.94
C LEU A 46 -5.58 -21.99 2.44
N LEU A 47 -5.84 -23.18 2.97
CA LEU A 47 -5.76 -23.47 4.40
C LEU A 47 -4.37 -23.91 4.85
N SER A 48 -3.62 -24.57 3.97
CA SER A 48 -2.26 -25.03 4.24
C SER A 48 -1.53 -25.36 2.95
N GLY A 49 -0.21 -25.22 2.98
CA GLY A 49 0.68 -25.63 1.89
C GLY A 49 2.12 -25.61 2.38
N ASP A 50 3.07 -25.71 1.45
CA ASP A 50 4.48 -25.70 1.77
C ASP A 50 4.86 -24.38 2.47
N GLY A 51 5.24 -24.48 3.75
CA GLY A 51 5.68 -23.35 4.55
C GLY A 51 4.57 -22.49 5.16
N PHE A 52 3.28 -22.87 5.09
CA PHE A 52 2.23 -22.12 5.78
C PHE A 52 1.01 -22.92 6.23
N ARG A 53 0.30 -22.37 7.22
CA ARG A 53 -1.00 -22.85 7.70
C ARG A 53 -1.89 -21.69 8.14
N VAL A 54 -3.17 -21.72 7.78
CA VAL A 54 -4.20 -20.78 8.25
C VAL A 54 -4.80 -21.29 9.56
N ARG A 55 -5.02 -20.39 10.53
CA ARG A 55 -5.71 -20.74 11.77
C ARG A 55 -7.11 -21.27 11.47
N GLN A 56 -7.52 -22.31 12.21
CA GLN A 56 -8.82 -22.97 11.98
C GLN A 56 -10.02 -22.06 12.27
N GLN A 57 -9.87 -21.14 13.23
CA GLN A 57 -10.93 -20.24 13.65
C GLN A 57 -10.67 -18.85 13.10
N VAL A 58 -11.66 -18.31 12.37
CA VAL A 58 -11.58 -17.06 11.61
C VAL A 58 -12.58 -16.07 12.17
N PRO A 59 -12.15 -15.06 12.94
CA PRO A 59 -13.02 -13.98 13.38
C PRO A 59 -13.63 -13.26 12.18
N THR A 60 -14.86 -12.79 12.33
CA THR A 60 -15.50 -11.88 11.37
C THR A 60 -15.80 -10.55 12.04
N ASP A 61 -16.08 -9.51 11.25
CA ASP A 61 -16.57 -8.20 11.74
C ASP A 61 -18.00 -7.90 11.27
N GLY A 62 -18.70 -8.92 10.74
CA GLY A 62 -20.02 -8.79 10.13
C GLY A 62 -19.97 -8.47 8.62
N LEU A 63 -18.81 -8.09 8.07
CA LEU A 63 -18.62 -7.83 6.64
C LEU A 63 -17.56 -8.75 6.02
N MET A 64 -16.42 -8.90 6.69
CA MET A 64 -15.25 -9.61 6.22
C MET A 64 -14.78 -10.66 7.22
N ALA A 65 -14.04 -11.64 6.70
CA ALA A 65 -13.37 -12.66 7.49
C ALA A 65 -11.88 -12.28 7.64
N HIS A 66 -11.36 -12.36 8.87
CA HIS A 66 -9.98 -12.00 9.20
C HIS A 66 -9.13 -13.25 9.41
N PHE A 67 -8.41 -13.64 8.37
CA PHE A 67 -7.56 -14.82 8.38
C PHE A 67 -6.20 -14.50 9.00
N THR A 68 -5.71 -15.41 9.84
CA THR A 68 -4.31 -15.40 10.28
C THR A 68 -3.56 -16.57 9.67
N ILE A 69 -2.48 -16.26 8.95
CA ILE A 69 -1.57 -17.21 8.31
C ILE A 69 -0.33 -17.35 9.17
N GLN A 70 0.05 -18.58 9.49
CA GLN A 70 1.24 -18.93 10.27
C GLN A 70 2.26 -19.56 9.33
N SER A 71 3.51 -19.09 9.41
CA SER A 71 4.64 -19.55 8.61
C SER A 71 5.94 -19.36 9.39
N ASP A 72 6.99 -20.12 9.05
CA ASP A 72 8.33 -19.96 9.62
C ASP A 72 8.96 -18.60 9.26
N VAL A 73 8.50 -17.97 8.17
CA VAL A 73 8.93 -16.64 7.75
C VAL A 73 8.08 -15.51 8.32
N GLY A 74 7.08 -15.82 9.15
CA GLY A 74 6.27 -14.83 9.84
C GLY A 74 4.81 -15.23 10.04
N THR A 75 4.09 -14.37 10.77
CA THR A 75 2.63 -14.45 10.88
C THR A 75 2.01 -13.29 10.12
N PHE A 76 1.06 -13.59 9.23
CA PHE A 76 0.46 -12.61 8.34
C PHE A 76 -1.05 -12.53 8.58
N GLN A 77 -1.59 -11.32 8.52
CA GLN A 77 -3.03 -11.08 8.56
C GLN A 77 -3.58 -10.84 7.15
N ALA A 78 -4.77 -11.36 6.89
CA ALA A 78 -5.51 -11.14 5.65
C ALA A 78 -6.99 -10.83 5.98
N ASN A 79 -7.39 -9.59 5.75
CA ASN A 79 -8.72 -9.07 6.08
C ASN A 79 -9.78 -9.35 5.00
N SER A 80 -9.62 -10.41 4.22
CA SER A 80 -10.60 -10.91 3.25
C SER A 80 -10.11 -12.23 2.65
N ILE A 81 -11.00 -12.92 1.93
CA ILE A 81 -10.62 -14.12 1.16
C ILE A 81 -9.66 -13.72 0.03
N GLU A 82 -9.85 -12.56 -0.58
CA GLU A 82 -9.01 -12.01 -1.65
C GLU A 82 -7.60 -11.71 -1.14
N MET A 83 -7.49 -11.04 0.02
CA MET A 83 -6.21 -10.78 0.64
C MET A 83 -5.55 -12.07 1.12
N LEU A 84 -6.32 -13.08 1.54
CA LEU A 84 -5.76 -14.38 1.89
C LEU A 84 -5.07 -15.01 0.67
N ARG A 85 -5.71 -15.00 -0.50
CA ARG A 85 -5.12 -15.51 -1.75
C ARG A 85 -3.81 -14.79 -2.09
N ILE A 86 -3.78 -13.46 -1.95
CA ILE A 86 -2.57 -12.66 -2.19
C ILE A 86 -1.47 -13.07 -1.21
N ARG A 87 -1.74 -13.06 0.10
CA ARG A 87 -0.74 -13.39 1.12
C ARG A 87 -0.21 -14.82 1.01
N VAL A 88 -1.09 -15.79 0.73
CA VAL A 88 -0.67 -17.17 0.50
C VAL A 88 0.24 -17.28 -0.73
N GLY A 89 -0.07 -16.55 -1.81
CA GLY A 89 0.76 -16.50 -3.01
C GLY A 89 2.13 -15.85 -2.81
N GLU A 90 2.30 -15.01 -1.79
CA GLU A 90 3.56 -14.34 -1.47
C GLU A 90 4.55 -15.21 -0.69
N ILE A 91 4.06 -16.20 0.07
CA ILE A 91 4.90 -16.99 1.00
C ILE A 91 6.04 -17.74 0.30
N PRO A 92 5.84 -18.41 -0.85
CA PRO A 92 6.94 -19.07 -1.55
C PRO A 92 8.06 -18.10 -1.95
N ALA A 93 7.70 -16.89 -2.40
CA ALA A 93 8.68 -15.86 -2.74
C ALA A 93 9.45 -15.37 -1.51
N ILE A 94 8.78 -15.19 -0.37
CA ILE A 94 9.43 -14.80 0.89
C ILE A 94 10.45 -15.86 1.33
N MET A 95 10.07 -17.14 1.25
CA MET A 95 10.95 -18.25 1.61
C MET A 95 12.16 -18.34 0.67
N GLU A 96 11.98 -18.13 -0.63
CA GLU A 96 13.08 -18.17 -1.59
C GLU A 96 14.05 -16.99 -1.40
N LEU A 97 13.53 -15.79 -1.15
CA LEU A 97 14.35 -14.63 -0.81
C LEU A 97 15.10 -14.82 0.52
N ASP A 98 14.44 -15.38 1.54
CA ASP A 98 15.08 -15.71 2.83
C ASP A 98 16.24 -16.71 2.64
N LYS A 99 15.99 -17.80 1.91
CA LYS A 99 17.01 -18.80 1.58
C LYS A 99 18.17 -18.20 0.79
N THR A 100 17.87 -17.40 -0.22
CA THR A 100 18.90 -16.75 -1.06
C THR A 100 19.72 -15.74 -0.26
N SER A 101 19.09 -15.01 0.67
CA SER A 101 19.77 -14.04 1.52
C SER A 101 20.82 -14.68 2.44
N LYS A 102 20.64 -15.95 2.79
CA LYS A 102 21.57 -16.76 3.61
C LYS A 102 22.71 -17.37 2.79
N SER A 103 22.69 -17.23 1.46
CA SER A 103 23.74 -17.77 0.60
C SER A 103 25.05 -16.97 0.73
N LYS A 104 26.18 -17.67 0.59
CA LYS A 104 27.51 -17.05 0.57
C LYS A 104 27.65 -16.02 -0.55
N VAL A 105 27.00 -16.26 -1.69
CA VAL A 105 27.01 -15.36 -2.85
C VAL A 105 26.35 -14.03 -2.49
N PHE A 106 25.16 -14.08 -1.86
CA PHE A 106 24.50 -12.87 -1.40
C PHE A 106 25.31 -12.13 -0.34
N ALA A 107 25.83 -12.85 0.67
CA ALA A 107 26.68 -12.26 1.71
C ALA A 107 27.94 -11.56 1.13
N GLN A 108 28.58 -12.17 0.13
CA GLN A 108 29.72 -11.57 -0.57
C GLN A 108 29.33 -10.32 -1.38
N SER A 109 28.17 -10.32 -2.02
CA SER A 109 27.66 -9.14 -2.72
C SER A 109 27.36 -8.00 -1.76
N VAL A 110 26.74 -8.27 -0.60
CA VAL A 110 26.55 -7.26 0.45
C VAL A 110 27.89 -6.72 0.95
N ALA A 111 28.87 -7.58 1.23
CA ALA A 111 30.19 -7.18 1.74
C ALA A 111 30.97 -6.32 0.74
N ARG A 112 30.96 -6.66 -0.55
CA ARG A 112 31.60 -5.86 -1.61
C ARG A 112 30.99 -4.46 -1.75
N ASN A 113 29.73 -4.30 -1.38
CA ASN A 113 28.98 -3.04 -1.46
C ASN A 113 29.01 -2.22 -0.16
N ALA A 114 29.67 -2.67 0.91
CA ALA A 114 29.63 -2.06 2.24
C ALA A 114 30.55 -0.84 2.46
N VAL A 115 31.13 -0.25 1.40
CA VAL A 115 32.04 0.91 1.50
C VAL A 115 31.22 2.22 1.45
N ARG A 116 31.30 3.07 2.49
CA ARG A 116 30.42 4.22 2.88
C ARG A 116 30.74 5.58 2.18
N PRO A 117 29.96 6.69 2.36
CA PRO A 117 28.53 6.91 2.78
C PRO A 117 27.68 7.67 1.72
N VAL A 118 26.38 7.44 1.47
CA VAL A 118 25.10 7.69 2.22
C VAL A 118 24.81 9.14 2.64
N GLN A 119 24.83 10.10 1.71
CA GLN A 119 24.23 11.44 1.95
C GLN A 119 23.08 11.83 1.01
N ALA A 120 22.79 11.08 -0.05
CA ALA A 120 21.82 11.55 -1.06
C ALA A 120 20.44 10.85 -1.07
N ALA A 121 20.24 9.77 -0.31
CA ALA A 121 19.02 8.95 -0.44
C ALA A 121 17.95 9.19 0.64
N GLY A 122 18.27 9.90 1.72
CA GLY A 122 17.43 9.95 2.92
C GLY A 122 16.18 10.83 2.83
N GLN A 123 16.14 11.83 1.94
CA GLN A 123 15.07 12.83 1.95
C GLN A 123 13.95 12.62 0.91
N MET A 124 14.06 11.63 0.01
CA MET A 124 13.04 11.42 -1.04
C MET A 124 12.15 10.18 -0.83
N VAL A 125 12.49 9.29 0.10
CA VAL A 125 11.75 8.02 0.31
C VAL A 125 10.69 8.13 1.41
N MET A 126 10.74 9.12 2.30
CA MET A 126 9.96 9.09 3.55
C MET A 126 8.85 10.14 3.72
N HIS A 127 8.51 10.93 2.69
CA HIS A 127 7.39 11.89 2.79
C HIS A 127 6.32 11.70 1.71
N PRO A 128 5.52 10.61 1.75
CA PRO A 128 4.34 10.51 0.91
C PRO A 128 3.26 11.53 1.32
N VAL A 129 3.23 11.99 2.58
CA VAL A 129 2.17 12.89 3.08
C VAL A 129 2.45 14.36 2.76
N ASP A 130 3.72 14.81 2.83
CA ASP A 130 4.08 16.21 2.54
C ASP A 130 4.13 16.54 1.04
N THR A 131 4.10 15.52 0.17
CA THR A 131 3.91 15.70 -1.27
C THR A 131 2.43 16.00 -1.61
N VAL A 132 1.50 15.68 -0.70
CA VAL A 132 0.04 15.73 -0.95
C VAL A 132 -0.64 16.96 -0.33
N THR A 133 -0.02 17.58 0.68
CA THR A 133 -0.52 18.84 1.29
C THR A 133 -0.32 20.06 0.38
N GLY A 134 0.47 19.93 -0.69
CA GLY A 134 0.81 21.01 -1.63
C GLY A 134 0.35 20.82 -3.08
N LEU A 135 -0.70 20.03 -3.35
CA LEU A 135 -1.25 19.86 -4.70
C LEU A 135 -2.52 20.73 -4.91
N PRO A 136 -2.41 22.03 -5.27
CA PRO A 136 -3.49 22.71 -5.97
C PRO A 136 -3.56 22.17 -7.40
N SER A 137 -4.65 21.47 -7.71
CA SER A 137 -5.21 21.20 -9.05
C SER A 137 -4.22 21.41 -10.20
N GLY A 138 -3.39 20.42 -10.51
CA GLY A 138 -2.35 20.64 -11.51
C GLY A 138 -1.52 19.43 -11.86
N VAL A 139 -2.06 18.57 -12.74
CA VAL A 139 -1.32 17.56 -13.51
C VAL A 139 -0.10 18.19 -14.23
N GLY A 140 -0.10 19.51 -14.48
CA GLY A 140 0.96 20.21 -15.21
C GLY A 140 2.28 20.46 -14.45
N ARG A 141 2.32 20.50 -13.11
CA ARG A 141 3.55 20.92 -12.38
C ARG A 141 4.56 19.80 -12.13
N PHE A 142 4.16 18.54 -12.24
CA PHE A 142 5.09 17.41 -12.20
C PHE A 142 5.80 17.22 -13.56
N PHE A 143 5.06 17.30 -14.67
CA PHE A 143 5.62 17.29 -16.04
C PHE A 143 6.37 18.59 -16.39
N GLY A 144 5.92 19.74 -15.89
CA GLY A 144 6.54 21.04 -16.13
C GLY A 144 7.97 21.16 -15.59
N ARG A 145 8.35 20.42 -14.54
CA ARG A 145 9.72 20.46 -14.01
C ARG A 145 10.73 19.75 -14.91
N VAL A 146 10.33 18.70 -15.62
CA VAL A 146 11.15 18.03 -16.64
C VAL A 146 11.22 18.89 -17.90
N GLY A 147 10.10 19.50 -18.32
CA GLY A 147 10.03 20.40 -19.47
C GLY A 147 10.84 21.70 -19.30
N LEU A 148 10.81 22.32 -18.11
CA LEU A 148 11.57 23.53 -17.80
C LEU A 148 13.08 23.28 -17.69
N ALA A 149 13.50 22.10 -17.21
CA ALA A 149 14.92 21.73 -17.20
C ALA A 149 15.43 21.54 -18.65
N GLY A 150 14.66 20.87 -19.52
CA GLY A 150 15.01 20.71 -20.93
C GLY A 150 14.98 22.00 -21.74
N GLN A 151 14.02 22.90 -21.47
CA GLN A 151 13.96 24.22 -22.12
C GLN A 151 15.09 25.15 -21.66
N LYS A 152 15.44 25.15 -20.36
CA LYS A 152 16.56 25.94 -19.85
C LYS A 152 17.92 25.42 -20.30
N LEU A 153 18.08 24.10 -20.52
CA LEU A 153 19.28 23.54 -21.13
C LEU A 153 19.43 23.93 -22.62
N LYS A 154 18.33 24.00 -23.38
CA LYS A 154 18.36 24.50 -24.76
C LYS A 154 18.65 26.00 -24.82
N GLN A 155 18.09 26.79 -23.90
CA GLN A 155 18.35 28.23 -23.82
C GLN A 155 19.78 28.53 -23.36
N ALA A 156 20.30 27.82 -22.35
CA ALA A 156 21.68 27.98 -21.86
C ALA A 156 22.75 27.46 -22.83
N ALA A 157 22.40 26.62 -23.81
CA ALA A 157 23.31 26.20 -24.88
C ALA A 157 23.40 27.21 -26.04
N THR A 158 22.57 28.26 -26.03
CA THR A 158 22.47 29.24 -27.13
C THR A 158 23.05 30.61 -26.73
N GLU A 159 23.45 30.82 -25.48
CA GLU A 159 23.99 32.10 -25.00
C GLU A 159 25.48 31.97 -24.61
N PRO A 160 26.36 32.91 -25.02
CA PRO A 160 27.75 32.94 -24.58
C PRO A 160 27.86 33.34 -23.10
N GLU A 161 28.78 32.68 -22.39
CA GLU A 161 29.04 32.76 -20.94
C GLU A 161 28.98 34.16 -20.32
N GLU A 162 28.35 34.26 -19.14
CA GLU A 162 28.98 34.68 -17.87
C GLU A 162 28.26 33.98 -16.68
N ALA A 163 28.99 33.27 -15.81
CA ALA A 163 28.45 32.66 -14.58
C ALA A 163 28.48 33.70 -13.42
N PRO A 164 27.50 33.72 -12.47
CA PRO A 164 27.39 32.72 -11.41
C PRO A 164 25.93 32.51 -10.91
N ALA A 165 25.18 31.68 -11.61
CA ALA A 165 23.90 31.10 -11.16
C ALA A 165 23.63 29.77 -11.88
N SER A 166 24.20 29.64 -13.08
CA SER A 166 24.30 28.42 -13.89
C SER A 166 24.99 27.26 -13.18
N GLU A 167 25.97 27.50 -12.31
CA GLU A 167 26.70 26.43 -11.63
C GLU A 167 25.90 25.80 -10.48
N LYS A 168 25.21 26.61 -9.65
CA LYS A 168 24.29 26.09 -8.62
C LYS A 168 23.03 25.48 -9.22
N ALA A 169 22.51 26.05 -10.30
CA ALA A 169 21.38 25.48 -11.05
C ALA A 169 21.79 24.18 -11.76
N GLY A 170 23.01 24.12 -12.32
CA GLY A 170 23.60 22.94 -12.94
C GLY A 170 23.86 21.84 -11.91
N GLN A 171 24.45 22.16 -10.75
CA GLN A 171 24.64 21.22 -9.64
C GLN A 171 23.31 20.74 -9.05
N PHE A 172 22.30 21.59 -8.92
CA PHE A 172 20.97 21.17 -8.50
C PHE A 172 20.30 20.28 -9.55
N ALA A 173 20.42 20.60 -10.84
CA ALA A 173 19.86 19.79 -11.92
C ALA A 173 20.58 18.43 -12.07
N THR A 174 21.91 18.38 -11.91
CA THR A 174 22.67 17.13 -11.91
C THR A 174 22.38 16.30 -10.67
N THR A 175 22.31 16.92 -9.49
CA THR A 175 21.96 16.22 -8.23
C THR A 175 20.52 15.71 -8.27
N ALA A 176 19.57 16.53 -8.72
CA ALA A 176 18.18 16.12 -8.90
C ALA A 176 18.07 15.02 -9.97
N GLY A 177 18.81 15.13 -11.08
CA GLY A 177 18.85 14.12 -12.14
C GLY A 177 19.47 12.80 -11.69
N GLN A 178 20.53 12.83 -10.90
CA GLN A 178 21.17 11.66 -10.29
C GLN A 178 20.26 11.03 -9.24
N ALA A 179 19.65 11.82 -8.35
CA ALA A 179 18.69 11.32 -7.37
C ALA A 179 17.50 10.65 -8.05
N THR A 180 16.96 11.27 -9.10
CA THR A 180 15.87 10.73 -9.91
C THR A 180 16.28 9.43 -10.61
N ARG A 181 17.48 9.38 -11.21
CA ARG A 181 18.03 8.17 -11.85
C ARG A 181 18.21 7.04 -10.84
N ASN A 182 18.65 7.35 -9.62
CA ASN A 182 18.85 6.37 -8.57
C ASN A 182 17.53 5.79 -8.06
N VAL A 183 16.50 6.64 -7.90
CA VAL A 183 15.15 6.19 -7.51
C VAL A 183 14.55 5.31 -8.60
N PHE A 184 14.60 5.73 -9.88
CA PHE A 184 14.02 4.95 -10.96
C PHE A 184 14.76 3.63 -11.20
N GLY A 185 16.09 3.61 -11.13
CA GLY A 185 16.87 2.38 -11.27
C GLY A 185 16.57 1.38 -10.16
N TYR A 186 16.46 1.84 -8.91
CA TYR A 186 16.04 1.00 -7.79
C TYR A 186 14.62 0.43 -7.97
N GLU A 187 13.64 1.27 -8.34
CA GLU A 187 12.26 0.83 -8.54
C GLU A 187 12.14 -0.16 -9.71
N GLU A 188 12.96 0.00 -10.75
CA GLU A 188 13.05 -0.91 -11.88
C GLU A 188 13.56 -2.29 -11.45
N GLU A 189 14.67 -2.36 -10.71
CA GLU A 189 15.21 -3.63 -10.19
C GLU A 189 14.21 -4.33 -9.27
N ARG A 190 13.49 -3.57 -8.44
CA ARG A 190 12.44 -4.10 -7.56
C ARG A 190 11.29 -4.72 -8.34
N ARG A 191 10.82 -4.08 -9.42
CA ARG A 191 9.77 -4.63 -10.29
C ARG A 191 10.26 -5.84 -11.08
N HIS A 192 11.51 -5.80 -11.57
CA HIS A 192 12.11 -6.91 -12.29
C HIS A 192 12.27 -8.14 -11.40
N LEU A 193 12.71 -7.96 -10.15
CA LEU A 193 12.73 -9.02 -9.13
C LEU A 193 11.33 -9.58 -8.85
N ALA A 194 10.35 -8.71 -8.62
CA ALA A 194 8.98 -9.13 -8.37
C ALA A 194 8.38 -9.94 -9.54
N LYS A 195 8.75 -9.59 -10.78
CA LYS A 195 8.37 -10.32 -12.00
C LYS A 195 8.93 -11.74 -12.02
N GLN A 196 10.20 -11.92 -11.65
CA GLN A 196 10.84 -13.24 -11.56
C GLN A 196 10.21 -14.13 -10.49
N LEU A 197 9.79 -13.52 -9.38
CA LEU A 197 9.13 -14.21 -8.26
C LEU A 197 7.62 -14.35 -8.45
N HIS A 198 7.05 -13.81 -9.54
CA HIS A 198 5.61 -13.76 -9.80
C HIS A 198 4.78 -13.14 -8.67
N VAL A 199 5.33 -12.12 -7.99
CA VAL A 199 4.66 -11.37 -6.92
C VAL A 199 4.36 -9.93 -7.32
N ASP A 200 3.48 -9.29 -6.57
CA ASP A 200 3.22 -7.86 -6.72
C ASP A 200 4.41 -7.05 -6.18
N PRO A 201 5.09 -6.22 -6.99
CA PRO A 201 6.08 -5.30 -6.46
C PRO A 201 5.44 -4.40 -5.41
N TYR A 202 4.22 -3.89 -5.57
CA TYR A 202 3.60 -2.95 -4.63
C TYR A 202 2.89 -3.62 -3.45
N THR A 203 3.30 -4.84 -3.09
CA THR A 203 2.78 -5.60 -1.95
C THR A 203 2.77 -4.77 -0.66
N THR A 204 1.70 -4.94 0.12
CA THR A 204 1.58 -4.42 1.50
C THR A 204 2.09 -5.41 2.55
N ASN A 205 2.70 -6.53 2.14
CA ASN A 205 3.32 -7.48 3.06
C ASN A 205 4.66 -6.90 3.54
N PRO A 206 4.81 -6.61 4.84
CA PRO A 206 6.03 -5.96 5.33
C PRO A 206 7.28 -6.83 5.15
N VAL A 207 7.15 -8.15 5.25
CA VAL A 207 8.28 -9.08 5.10
C VAL A 207 8.72 -9.13 3.65
N LEU A 208 7.78 -9.39 2.72
CA LEU A 208 8.09 -9.43 1.30
C LEU A 208 8.59 -8.08 0.79
N SER A 209 7.94 -6.97 1.15
CA SER A 209 8.37 -5.65 0.72
C SER A 209 9.81 -5.37 1.14
N LYS A 210 10.16 -5.66 2.40
CA LYS A 210 11.52 -5.47 2.90
C LYS A 210 12.54 -6.31 2.13
N GLN A 211 12.23 -7.58 1.87
CA GLN A 211 13.14 -8.45 1.12
C GLN A 211 13.30 -7.97 -0.33
N LEU A 212 12.21 -7.59 -1.00
CA LEU A 212 12.28 -7.00 -2.34
C LEU A 212 13.15 -5.74 -2.35
N ASP A 213 13.00 -4.88 -1.32
CA ASP A 213 13.77 -3.66 -1.17
C ASP A 213 15.27 -3.96 -0.95
N ASP A 214 15.60 -4.87 -0.04
CA ASP A 214 16.99 -5.24 0.27
C ASP A 214 17.72 -5.83 -0.96
N PHE A 215 17.04 -6.69 -1.73
CA PHE A 215 17.59 -7.28 -2.94
C PHE A 215 17.72 -6.27 -4.08
N ALA A 216 16.68 -5.46 -4.34
CA ALA A 216 16.72 -4.43 -5.38
C ALA A 216 17.81 -3.39 -5.10
N LEU A 217 17.94 -2.95 -3.84
CA LEU A 217 18.99 -2.03 -3.43
C LEU A 217 20.39 -2.63 -3.61
N THR A 218 20.55 -3.92 -3.29
CA THR A 218 21.82 -4.62 -3.45
C THR A 218 22.20 -4.74 -4.92
N ALA A 219 21.26 -5.14 -5.79
CA ALA A 219 21.47 -5.25 -7.23
C ALA A 219 21.81 -3.89 -7.86
N PHE A 220 21.01 -2.87 -7.55
CA PHE A 220 21.22 -1.50 -8.01
C PHE A 220 22.61 -0.97 -7.63
N ARG A 221 23.03 -1.13 -6.36
CA ARG A 221 24.35 -0.67 -5.89
C ARG A 221 25.51 -1.43 -6.52
N ALA A 222 25.34 -2.72 -6.74
CA ALA A 222 26.35 -3.59 -7.29
C ALA A 222 26.52 -3.43 -8.82
N HIS A 223 25.62 -2.68 -9.49
CA HIS A 223 25.54 -2.60 -10.96
C HIS A 223 25.46 -3.98 -11.63
N VAL A 224 24.98 -5.00 -10.91
CA VAL A 224 24.65 -6.32 -11.44
C VAL A 224 23.14 -6.44 -11.41
N GLY A 225 22.53 -6.61 -12.59
CA GLY A 225 21.09 -6.85 -12.69
C GLY A 225 20.70 -8.08 -11.87
N VAL A 226 19.49 -8.06 -11.29
CA VAL A 226 18.98 -9.13 -10.41
C VAL A 226 19.01 -10.54 -11.09
N THR A 227 19.03 -10.60 -12.42
CA THR A 227 19.07 -11.82 -13.25
C THR A 227 20.18 -12.81 -12.90
N THR A 228 21.35 -12.38 -12.43
CA THR A 228 22.50 -13.29 -12.27
C THR A 228 22.61 -13.96 -10.89
N THR A 229 21.85 -13.51 -9.89
CA THR A 229 22.08 -13.91 -8.48
C THR A 229 20.95 -14.71 -7.87
N ILE A 230 19.73 -14.58 -8.41
CA ILE A 230 18.60 -15.43 -8.04
C ILE A 230 18.62 -16.60 -9.01
N GLY A 231 19.40 -17.62 -8.66
CA GLY A 231 19.47 -18.85 -9.42
C GLY A 231 18.06 -19.37 -9.65
N VAL A 232 17.70 -19.57 -10.91
CA VAL A 232 16.45 -20.22 -11.31
C VAL A 232 16.46 -21.63 -10.76
N LEU A 233 15.93 -21.80 -9.54
CA LEU A 233 15.62 -23.08 -8.93
C LEU A 233 14.36 -22.92 -8.08
N VAL A 234 13.23 -22.76 -8.75
CA VAL A 234 11.94 -23.24 -8.22
C VAL A 234 11.48 -24.42 -9.07
N PRO A 235 12.04 -25.62 -8.90
CA PRO A 235 11.38 -26.83 -9.38
C PRO A 235 10.18 -27.09 -8.44
N GLY A 236 8.96 -26.90 -8.93
CA GLY A 236 7.80 -27.65 -8.43
C GLY A 236 6.74 -26.97 -7.57
N SER A 237 6.77 -25.67 -7.26
CA SER A 237 5.66 -25.02 -6.52
C SER A 237 4.50 -24.54 -7.40
N MET A 238 4.23 -25.29 -8.48
CA MET A 238 3.04 -25.15 -9.32
C MET A 238 1.88 -25.92 -8.66
N ALA A 239 1.12 -25.29 -7.76
CA ALA A 239 -0.27 -25.66 -7.49
C ALA A 239 -1.05 -24.63 -6.64
N ILE A 240 -0.87 -23.33 -6.81
CA ILE A 240 -1.96 -22.40 -6.50
C ILE A 240 -2.15 -21.47 -7.68
N THR A 241 -3.19 -21.76 -8.47
CA THR A 241 -3.82 -20.85 -9.43
C THR A 241 -4.50 -19.68 -8.67
N ALA A 242 -3.76 -18.97 -7.82
CA ALA A 242 -4.15 -17.70 -7.22
C ALA A 242 -3.56 -16.51 -8.00
N THR A 243 -2.66 -16.78 -8.95
CA THR A 243 -1.94 -15.81 -9.81
C THR A 243 -2.83 -14.99 -10.75
N ARG A 244 -4.16 -15.02 -10.63
CA ARG A 244 -5.04 -14.17 -11.42
C ARG A 244 -5.06 -12.71 -10.99
N VAL A 245 -4.46 -12.36 -9.86
CA VAL A 245 -4.54 -10.98 -9.31
C VAL A 245 -3.41 -10.07 -9.80
N VAL A 246 -2.26 -10.62 -10.23
CA VAL A 246 -1.15 -9.77 -10.72
C VAL A 246 -1.16 -9.74 -12.24
N SER A 247 -1.86 -8.78 -12.78
CA SER A 247 -1.75 -8.39 -14.20
C SER A 247 -0.33 -7.96 -14.54
N THR A 248 0.15 -8.32 -15.72
CA THR A 248 1.56 -8.09 -16.14
C THR A 248 1.98 -6.62 -16.12
N TRP A 249 1.03 -5.69 -16.27
CA TRP A 249 1.30 -4.24 -16.26
C TRP A 249 1.92 -3.74 -14.96
N VAL A 250 1.71 -4.45 -13.84
CA VAL A 250 2.23 -4.06 -12.52
C VAL A 250 3.76 -4.08 -12.49
N TRP A 251 4.39 -4.94 -13.30
CA TRP A 251 5.85 -5.03 -13.40
C TRP A 251 6.44 -4.00 -14.37
N ASP A 252 5.67 -3.59 -15.36
CA ASP A 252 6.18 -2.75 -16.45
C ASP A 252 5.87 -1.25 -16.24
N THR A 253 5.05 -0.90 -15.24
CA THR A 253 4.63 0.49 -14.97
C THR A 253 5.24 1.03 -13.67
N PRO A 254 5.87 2.22 -13.66
CA PRO A 254 6.36 2.87 -12.44
C PRO A 254 5.26 3.22 -11.44
N LYS A 255 5.63 3.32 -10.14
CA LYS A 255 4.67 3.58 -9.05
C LYS A 255 3.94 4.91 -9.23
N ALA A 256 4.70 5.95 -9.57
CA ALA A 256 4.18 7.31 -9.74
C ALA A 256 3.15 7.38 -10.87
N ASP A 257 3.41 6.68 -11.98
CA ASP A 257 2.54 6.67 -13.15
C ASP A 257 1.19 6.02 -12.83
N LEU A 258 1.20 4.93 -12.05
CA LEU A 258 -0.01 4.27 -11.57
C LEU A 258 -0.83 5.18 -10.64
N ILE A 259 -0.18 5.88 -9.71
CA ILE A 259 -0.85 6.83 -8.82
C ILE A 259 -1.51 7.94 -9.62
N VAL A 260 -0.77 8.54 -10.58
CA VAL A 260 -1.29 9.61 -11.44
C VAL A 260 -2.44 9.10 -12.32
N GLN A 261 -2.31 7.90 -12.89
CA GLN A 261 -3.35 7.28 -13.71
C GLN A 261 -4.63 7.03 -12.90
N ASN A 262 -4.51 6.50 -11.68
CA ASN A 262 -5.64 6.23 -10.80
C ASN A 262 -6.36 7.51 -10.39
N GLN A 263 -5.60 8.52 -9.95
CA GLN A 263 -6.16 9.82 -9.58
C GLN A 263 -6.90 10.46 -10.75
N LYS A 264 -6.28 10.50 -11.93
CA LYS A 264 -6.90 11.06 -13.14
C LYS A 264 -8.18 10.32 -13.52
N THR A 265 -8.16 8.99 -13.43
CA THR A 265 -9.33 8.17 -13.76
C THR A 265 -10.48 8.41 -12.77
N LEU A 266 -10.19 8.45 -11.47
CA LEU A 266 -11.20 8.74 -10.44
C LEU A 266 -11.78 10.16 -10.57
N GLN A 267 -10.96 11.15 -10.93
CA GLN A 267 -11.43 12.50 -11.24
C GLN A 267 -12.36 12.54 -12.45
N GLN A 268 -12.04 11.78 -13.50
CA GLN A 268 -12.91 11.62 -14.68
C GLN A 268 -14.25 10.94 -14.33
N LEU A 269 -14.26 10.10 -13.30
CA LEU A 269 -15.46 9.48 -12.75
C LEU A 269 -16.20 10.35 -11.73
N LEU A 270 -15.83 11.63 -11.62
CA LEU A 270 -16.46 12.63 -10.74
C LEU A 270 -16.38 12.28 -9.24
N VAL A 271 -15.38 11.50 -8.83
CA VAL A 271 -15.14 11.19 -7.42
C VAL A 271 -14.52 12.41 -6.73
N PRO A 272 -15.01 12.85 -5.55
CA PRO A 272 -14.45 14.01 -4.85
C PRO A 272 -12.98 13.80 -4.45
N ASP A 273 -12.14 14.83 -4.59
CA ASP A 273 -10.69 14.76 -4.29
C ASP A 273 -10.39 14.28 -2.86
N ARG A 274 -11.24 14.61 -1.88
CA ARG A 274 -11.12 14.11 -0.50
C ARG A 274 -11.18 12.58 -0.45
N VAL A 275 -12.15 12.00 -1.16
CA VAL A 275 -12.38 10.55 -1.22
C VAL A 275 -11.25 9.88 -1.99
N ILE A 276 -10.80 10.47 -3.09
CA ILE A 276 -9.64 9.99 -3.85
C ILE A 276 -8.40 9.91 -2.95
N LYS A 277 -8.13 10.97 -2.18
CA LYS A 277 -6.97 10.99 -1.25
C LYS A 277 -7.09 9.93 -0.16
N ALA A 278 -8.28 9.76 0.43
CA ALA A 278 -8.52 8.74 1.44
C ALA A 278 -8.31 7.32 0.89
N PHE A 279 -8.87 7.04 -0.29
CA PHE A 279 -8.73 5.75 -0.96
C PHE A 279 -7.27 5.45 -1.35
N MET A 280 -6.59 6.37 -2.03
CA MET A 280 -5.20 6.18 -2.46
C MET A 280 -4.21 6.09 -1.29
N GLY A 281 -4.58 6.65 -0.14
CA GLY A 281 -3.81 6.59 1.10
C GLY A 281 -4.07 5.34 1.95
N ASN A 282 -5.04 4.49 1.58
CA ASN A 282 -5.40 3.32 2.38
C ASN A 282 -4.28 2.26 2.29
N PRO A 283 -3.58 1.93 3.41
CA PRO A 283 -2.48 0.98 3.41
C PRO A 283 -2.93 -0.49 3.34
N VAL A 284 -4.23 -0.77 3.48
CA VAL A 284 -4.78 -2.13 3.46
C VAL A 284 -4.62 -2.77 2.07
N PHE A 285 -4.80 -1.97 1.01
CA PHE A 285 -4.73 -2.46 -0.36
C PHE A 285 -3.37 -2.17 -1.01
N PRO A 286 -2.73 -3.18 -1.62
CA PRO A 286 -1.62 -2.96 -2.54
C PRO A 286 -2.00 -2.01 -3.67
N LEU A 287 -1.04 -1.23 -4.18
CA LEU A 287 -1.29 -0.31 -5.29
C LEU A 287 -1.81 -1.04 -6.53
N SER A 288 -1.38 -2.28 -6.75
CA SER A 288 -1.87 -3.11 -7.86
C SER A 288 -3.39 -3.31 -7.80
N VAL A 289 -3.90 -3.64 -6.61
CA VAL A 289 -5.31 -3.85 -6.32
C VAL A 289 -6.09 -2.54 -6.43
N GLN A 290 -5.52 -1.43 -5.94
CA GLN A 290 -6.13 -0.11 -6.11
C GLN A 290 -6.29 0.26 -7.58
N THR A 291 -5.27 0.03 -8.40
CA THR A 291 -5.33 0.30 -9.85
C THR A 291 -6.32 -0.61 -10.55
N GLU A 292 -6.36 -1.91 -10.22
CA GLU A 292 -7.34 -2.83 -10.77
C GLU A 292 -8.77 -2.40 -10.43
N PHE A 293 -9.00 -2.00 -9.19
CA PHE A 293 -10.28 -1.44 -8.74
C PHE A 293 -10.67 -0.21 -9.57
N VAL A 294 -9.77 0.76 -9.74
CA VAL A 294 -10.04 1.97 -10.54
C VAL A 294 -10.28 1.63 -12.02
N ALA A 295 -9.52 0.69 -12.59
CA ALA A 295 -9.72 0.22 -13.96
C ALA A 295 -11.10 -0.44 -14.13
N ASN A 296 -11.56 -1.22 -13.16
CA ASN A 296 -12.87 -1.83 -13.17
C ASN A 296 -13.99 -0.79 -13.00
N LEU A 297 -13.83 0.21 -12.12
CA LEU A 297 -14.78 1.33 -12.02
C LEU A 297 -14.92 2.09 -13.34
N LYS A 298 -13.82 2.30 -14.07
CA LYS A 298 -13.87 2.93 -15.40
C LYS A 298 -14.70 2.12 -16.40
N ARG A 299 -14.60 0.78 -16.37
CA ARG A 299 -15.42 -0.11 -17.21
C ARG A 299 -16.91 -0.05 -16.85
N LEU A 300 -17.22 0.26 -15.60
CA LEU A 300 -18.57 0.47 -15.07
C LEU A 300 -19.02 1.95 -15.16
N SER A 301 -18.32 2.79 -15.92
CA SER A 301 -18.69 4.20 -16.07
C SER A 301 -20.13 4.33 -16.58
N GLY A 302 -20.88 5.24 -15.96
CA GLY A 302 -22.32 5.43 -16.23
C GLY A 302 -23.25 4.69 -15.28
N ILE A 303 -22.75 3.79 -14.43
CA ILE A 303 -23.54 3.18 -13.36
C ILE A 303 -23.52 4.09 -12.12
N PRO A 304 -24.68 4.42 -11.50
CA PRO A 304 -24.72 5.14 -10.23
C PRO A 304 -23.97 4.39 -9.12
N GLY A 305 -23.41 5.10 -8.14
CA GLY A 305 -22.77 4.46 -6.97
C GLY A 305 -21.23 4.44 -6.99
N ILE A 306 -20.57 5.03 -8.00
CA ILE A 306 -19.10 5.01 -8.10
C ILE A 306 -18.45 5.74 -6.91
N GLY A 307 -18.97 6.90 -6.53
CA GLY A 307 -18.43 7.68 -5.40
C GLY A 307 -18.55 6.93 -4.08
N GLU A 308 -19.69 6.27 -3.87
CA GLU A 308 -20.00 5.44 -2.71
C GLU A 308 -19.09 4.22 -2.64
N ALA A 309 -18.86 3.53 -3.77
CA ALA A 309 -17.95 2.40 -3.84
C ALA A 309 -16.50 2.80 -3.47
N VAL A 310 -16.01 3.94 -3.98
CA VAL A 310 -14.67 4.44 -3.61
C VAL A 310 -14.64 4.89 -2.16
N THR A 311 -15.73 5.47 -1.65
CA THR A 311 -15.85 5.86 -0.23
C THR A 311 -15.76 4.63 0.67
N LEU A 312 -16.48 3.56 0.36
CA LEU A 312 -16.42 2.30 1.10
C LEU A 312 -15.01 1.70 1.07
N ALA A 313 -14.36 1.69 -0.10
CA ALA A 313 -12.99 1.21 -0.23
C ALA A 313 -11.97 2.08 0.55
N SER A 314 -12.29 3.34 0.83
CA SER A 314 -11.43 4.21 1.65
C SER A 314 -11.52 3.95 3.15
N THR A 315 -12.55 3.23 3.62
CA THR A 315 -12.79 2.95 5.04
C THR A 315 -12.51 1.50 5.45
N ALA A 316 -12.15 0.65 4.50
CA ALA A 316 -11.77 -0.75 4.74
C ALA A 316 -10.37 -0.89 5.35
#